data_AF-A0A8B3FCM6-F1
#
_entry.id   AF-A0A8B3FCM6-F1
#
_cell.length_a   1.000
_cell.length_b   1.000
_cell.length_c   1.000
_cell.angle_alpha   90.00
_cell.angle_beta   90.00
_cell.angle_gamma   90.00
#
_symmetry.space_group_name_H-M   'P 1'
#
loop_
_entity.id
_entity.type
_entity.pdbx_description
1 polymer ?
#
loop_
_entity_poly.entity_id
_entity_poly.type
_entity_poly.pdbx_seq_one_letter_code
_entity_poly.pdbx_strand_id
1 'polypeptide(L)' 'MRAINNNFIEQALTLRRHYLPHEPDDIDNLARAVWLDNSNWEKTRIAVANGIALAFNGDA' A
#
# COMPACT_ATOMS: atom_id res chain seq x y z
N MET A 1 -6.10 -16.66 -7.69
CA MET A 1 -5.03 -15.63 -7.76
C MET A 1 -4.94 -14.94 -9.11
N ARG A 2 -4.76 -15.64 -10.24
CA ARG A 2 -4.61 -15.01 -11.58
C ARG A 2 -5.78 -14.09 -11.98
N ALA A 3 -7.01 -14.40 -11.53
CA ALA A 3 -8.19 -13.57 -11.74
C ALA A 3 -8.19 -12.27 -10.92
N ILE A 4 -7.67 -12.30 -9.68
CA ILE A 4 -7.63 -11.12 -8.80
C ILE A 4 -6.58 -10.13 -9.33
N ASN A 5 -5.41 -10.62 -9.78
CA ASN A 5 -4.34 -9.77 -10.32
C ASN A 5 -4.78 -8.91 -11.53
N ASN A 6 -5.81 -9.35 -12.26
CA ASN A 6 -6.34 -8.63 -13.42
C ASN A 6 -7.67 -7.92 -13.13
N ASN A 7 -8.17 -7.98 -11.89
CA ASN A 7 -9.42 -7.34 -11.49
C ASN A 7 -9.14 -6.27 -10.44
N PHE A 8 -9.07 -5.01 -10.90
CA PHE A 8 -8.80 -3.86 -10.04
C PHE A 8 -9.87 -3.66 -8.95
N ILE A 9 -11.15 -3.93 -9.25
CA ILE A 9 -12.24 -3.76 -8.28
C ILE A 9 -12.06 -4.73 -7.11
N GLU A 10 -11.76 -6.00 -7.39
CA GLU A 10 -11.52 -7.01 -6.35
C GLU A 10 -10.27 -6.69 -5.51
N GLN A 11 -9.23 -6.15 -6.14
CA GLN A 11 -8.05 -5.67 -5.42
C GLN A 11 -8.41 -4.50 -4.49
N ALA A 12 -9.11 -3.49 -4.99
CA ALA A 12 -9.53 -2.34 -4.19
C ALA A 12 -10.46 -2.73 -3.04
N LEU A 13 -11.39 -3.68 -3.26
CA LEU A 13 -12.27 -4.21 -2.21
C LEU A 13 -11.47 -4.93 -1.12
N THR A 14 -10.46 -5.72 -1.52
CA THR A 14 -9.56 -6.40 -0.60
C THR A 14 -8.74 -5.41 0.22
N LEU A 15 -8.18 -4.38 -0.43
CA LEU A 15 -7.44 -3.32 0.24
C LEU A 15 -8.33 -2.54 1.21
N ARG A 16 -9.56 -2.21 0.83
CA ARG A 16 -10.51 -1.51 1.71
C ARG A 16 -10.85 -2.33 2.93
N ARG A 17 -11.05 -3.65 2.81
CA ARG A 17 -11.28 -4.53 3.98
C ARG A 17 -10.06 -4.61 4.90
N HIS A 18 -8.86 -4.49 4.35
CA HIS A 18 -7.63 -4.51 5.15
C HIS A 18 -7.39 -3.18 5.87
N TYR A 19 -7.46 -2.07 5.15
CA TYR A 19 -7.11 -0.74 5.67
C TYR A 19 -8.27 -0.03 6.39
N LEU A 20 -9.50 -0.32 6.01
CA LEU A 20 -10.72 0.35 6.47
C LEU A 20 -11.80 -0.70 6.82
N PRO A 21 -11.55 -1.60 7.78
CA PRO A 21 -12.40 -2.78 8.03
C PRO A 21 -13.82 -2.45 8.47
N HIS A 22 -14.06 -1.24 8.97
CA HIS A 22 -15.36 -0.77 9.46
C HIS A 22 -16.07 0.18 8.48
N GLU A 23 -15.44 0.49 7.35
CA GLU A 23 -15.99 1.42 6.37
C GLU A 23 -16.74 0.69 5.24
N PRO A 24 -17.78 1.31 4.67
CA PRO A 24 -18.54 0.73 3.57
C PRO A 24 -17.76 0.69 2.25
N ASP A 25 -18.28 -0.09 1.30
CA ASP A 25 -17.69 -0.34 -0.03
C ASP A 25 -17.99 0.81 -1.01
N ASP A 26 -17.90 2.06 -0.57
CA ASP A 26 -18.08 3.22 -1.44
C ASP A 26 -16.80 3.56 -2.22
N ILE A 27 -16.97 4.33 -3.30
CA ILE A 27 -15.88 4.66 -4.24
C ILE A 27 -14.76 5.42 -3.53
N ASP A 28 -15.09 6.31 -2.59
CA ASP A 28 -14.11 7.14 -1.89
C ASP A 28 -13.24 6.31 -0.94
N ASN A 29 -13.85 5.35 -0.25
CA ASN A 29 -13.17 4.40 0.63
C ASN A 29 -12.31 3.40 -0.15
N LEU A 30 -12.77 2.96 -1.32
CA LEU A 30 -11.95 2.15 -2.24
C LEU A 30 -10.72 2.95 -2.72
N ALA A 31 -10.91 4.19 -3.16
CA ALA A 31 -9.82 5.07 -3.59
C ALA A 31 -8.84 5.35 -2.44
N ARG A 32 -9.35 5.60 -1.23
CA ARG A 32 -8.55 5.82 -0.02
C ARG A 32 -7.70 4.61 0.33
N ALA A 33 -8.27 3.40 0.26
CA ALA A 33 -7.52 2.18 0.53
C ALA A 33 -6.39 1.93 -0.47
N VAL A 34 -6.63 2.19 -1.76
CA VAL A 34 -5.60 2.13 -2.80
C VAL A 34 -4.51 3.17 -2.55
N TRP A 35 -4.88 4.39 -2.17
CA TRP A 35 -3.91 5.44 -1.83
C TRP A 35 -3.05 5.07 -0.61
N LEU A 36 -3.65 4.47 0.42
CA LEU A 36 -2.93 4.01 1.62
C LEU A 36 -1.89 2.93 1.28
N ASP A 37 -2.26 1.93 0.48
CA ASP A 37 -1.33 0.87 0.06
C ASP A 37 -0.14 1.43 -0.72
N ASN A 38 -0.43 2.26 -1.74
CA ASN A 38 0.61 2.92 -2.54
C ASN A 38 1.54 3.77 -1.67
N SER A 39 0.97 4.54 -0.74
CA SER A 39 1.74 5.39 0.17
C SER A 39 2.60 4.57 1.13
N ASN A 40 2.11 3.42 1.61
CA ASN A 40 2.86 2.52 2.47
C ASN A 40 4.08 1.94 1.74
N TRP A 41 3.88 1.43 0.52
CA TRP A 41 4.97 0.88 -0.28
C TRP A 41 5.98 1.95 -0.69
N GLU A 42 5.54 3.16 -0.99
CA GLU A 42 6.45 4.27 -1.29
C GLU A 42 7.35 4.61 -0.09
N LYS A 43 6.76 4.78 1.09
CA LYS A 43 7.52 5.03 2.32
C LYS A 43 8.46 3.87 2.65
N THR A 44 8.02 2.63 2.42
CA THR A 44 8.85 1.43 2.63
C THR A 44 10.05 1.44 1.69
N ARG A 45 9.88 1.77 0.41
CA ARG A 45 10.98 1.90 -0.55
C ARG A 45 12.01 2.94 -0.10
N ILE A 46 11.54 4.11 0.33
CA ILE A 46 12.41 5.18 0.83
C ILE A 46 13.16 4.73 2.10
N ALA A 47 12.46 4.13 3.06
CA ALA A 47 13.06 3.64 4.30
C ALA A 47 14.14 2.59 4.04
N VAL A 48 13.89 1.65 3.12
CA VAL A 48 14.87 0.63 2.73
C VAL A 48 16.08 1.26 2.06
N ALA A 49 15.89 2.19 1.11
CA ALA A 49 16.99 2.89 0.44
C ALA A 49 17.86 3.67 1.44
N ASN A 50 17.21 4.39 2.37
CA ASN A 50 17.91 5.12 3.43
C ASN A 50 18.66 4.17 4.37
N GLY A 51 18.05 3.05 4.75
CA GLY A 51 18.70 2.03 5.59
C GLY A 51 19.93 1.40 4.92
N ILE A 52 19.86 1.14 3.61
CA ILE A 52 21.00 0.66 2.82
C ILE A 52 22.12 1.71 2.78
N ALA A 53 21.78 2.97 2.49
CA ALA A 53 22.75 4.05 2.46
C ALA A 53 23.44 4.23 3.83
N LEU A 54 22.65 4.15 4.91
CA LEU A 54 23.16 4.19 6.27
C LEU A 54 24.11 3.01 6.57
N ALA A 55 23.73 1.80 6.18
CA ALA A 55 24.57 0.61 6.40
C ALA A 55 25.93 0.69 5.70
N PHE A 56 25.99 1.33 4.52
CA PHE A 56 27.24 1.48 3.77
C PHE A 56 28.07 2.71 4.18
N ASN A 57 27.42 3.80 4.60
CA ASN A 57 28.10 5.08 4.85
C ASN A 57 28.27 5.41 6.34
N GLY A 58 27.59 4.69 7.24
CA GLY A 58 27.52 5.00 8.67
C GLY A 58 26.55 6.14 9.01
N ASP A 59 26.17 6.26 10.27
CA ASP A 59 25.50 7.46 10.79
C ASP A 59 26.60 8.53 10.98
N ALA A 60 26.41 9.70 10.36
CA ALA A 60 27.30 10.85 10.50
C ALA A 60 27.10 11.56 11.84
#